data_AF-A0A1I1SZJ7-F1
#
_entry.id   AF-A0A1I1SZJ7-F1
#
_cell.length_a   1.000
_cell.length_b   1.000
_cell.length_c   1.000
_cell.angle_alpha   90.00
_cell.angle_beta   90.00
_cell.angle_gamma   90.00
#
_symmetry.space_group_name_H-M   'P 1'
#
loop_
_entity.id
_entity.type
_entity.pdbx_description
1 polymer ?
#
loop_
_entity_poly.entity_id
_entity_poly.type
_entity_poly.pdbx_seq_one_letter_code
_entity_poly.pdbx_strand_id
1 'polypeptide(L)'
;MPVNEQVTDSVTQVNTSVLGGTPAMATGNLMMSSSQSLGTSALNATESSQHGGITMHSVTVQGLNSLMSTCNAVIGRSAESIIEKE
;
A
#
# COMPACT_ATOMS: atom_id res chain seq x y z
N MET A 1 -11.40 27.00 -56.75
CA MET A 1 -10.08 27.50 -56.30
C MET A 1 -9.28 26.28 -55.86
N PRO A 2 -8.19 25.90 -56.56
CA PRO A 2 -7.33 24.81 -56.12
C PRO A 2 -6.56 25.27 -54.87
N VAL A 3 -6.57 24.42 -53.85
CA VAL A 3 -5.79 24.63 -52.62
C VAL A 3 -4.30 24.58 -52.93
N ASN A 4 -3.50 25.37 -52.20
CA ASN A 4 -2.05 25.44 -52.37
C ASN A 4 -1.38 24.14 -51.91
N GLU A 5 -0.53 23.54 -52.75
CA GLU A 5 0.15 22.28 -52.44
C GLU A 5 1.08 22.38 -51.22
N GLN A 6 1.75 23.51 -50.98
CA GLN A 6 2.61 23.69 -49.81
C GLN A 6 1.82 23.65 -48.50
N VAL A 7 0.58 24.12 -48.52
CA VAL A 7 -0.35 24.05 -47.38
C VAL A 7 -0.90 22.62 -47.23
N THR A 8 -1.15 21.94 -48.33
CA THR A 8 -1.70 20.56 -48.33
C THR A 8 -0.67 19.55 -47.81
N ASP A 9 0.60 19.70 -48.17
CA ASP A 9 1.70 18.85 -47.70
C ASP A 9 2.00 19.07 -46.21
N SER A 10 2.08 20.33 -45.76
CA SER A 10 2.30 20.64 -44.34
C SER A 10 1.15 20.21 -43.43
N VAL A 11 -0.12 20.34 -43.87
CA VAL A 11 -1.27 19.79 -43.12
C VAL A 11 -1.24 18.26 -43.09
N THR A 12 -0.88 17.61 -44.19
CA THR A 12 -0.77 16.14 -44.24
C THR A 12 0.36 15.65 -43.33
N GLN A 13 1.54 16.28 -43.39
CA GLN A 13 2.71 15.92 -42.59
C GLN A 13 2.50 16.15 -41.09
N VAL A 14 1.88 17.27 -40.70
CA VAL A 14 1.53 17.54 -39.29
C VAL A 14 0.49 16.52 -38.81
N ASN A 15 -0.55 16.23 -39.59
CA ASN A 15 -1.56 15.25 -39.20
C ASN A 15 -0.98 13.83 -39.03
N THR A 16 -0.08 13.40 -39.92
CA THR A 16 0.60 12.10 -39.79
C THR A 16 1.55 12.07 -38.60
N SER A 17 2.22 13.18 -38.29
CA SER A 17 3.14 13.28 -37.15
C SER A 17 2.39 13.29 -35.82
N VAL A 18 1.24 13.96 -35.73
CA VAL A 18 0.37 13.94 -34.55
C VAL A 18 -0.17 12.53 -34.32
N LEU A 19 -0.66 11.85 -35.36
CA LEU A 19 -1.16 10.48 -35.23
C LEU A 19 -0.05 9.48 -34.84
N GLY A 20 1.20 9.70 -35.26
CA GLY A 20 2.35 8.89 -34.87
C GLY A 20 2.92 9.20 -33.49
N GLY A 21 2.91 10.47 -33.05
CA GLY A 21 3.44 10.91 -31.76
C GLY A 21 2.46 10.72 -30.59
N THR A 22 1.15 10.77 -30.85
CA THR A 22 0.11 10.60 -29.83
C THR A 22 0.19 9.24 -29.12
N PRO A 23 0.37 8.10 -29.83
CA PRO A 23 0.59 6.81 -29.18
C PRO A 23 1.81 6.82 -28.25
N ALA A 24 2.95 7.36 -28.68
CA ALA A 24 4.18 7.39 -27.87
C ALA A 24 4.01 8.22 -26.58
N MET A 25 3.37 9.38 -26.67
CA MET A 25 3.05 10.21 -25.49
C MET A 25 2.01 9.55 -24.59
N ALA A 26 0.96 8.96 -25.16
CA ALA A 26 -0.06 8.25 -24.40
C ALA A 26 0.55 7.05 -23.66
N THR A 27 1.40 6.25 -24.31
CA THR A 27 2.08 5.13 -23.67
C THR A 27 3.10 5.58 -22.63
N GLY A 28 3.82 6.69 -22.86
CA GLY A 28 4.73 7.25 -21.87
C GLY A 28 3.99 7.69 -20.61
N ASN A 29 2.87 8.40 -20.77
CA ASN A 29 2.03 8.83 -19.66
C ASN A 29 1.37 7.64 -18.94
N LEU A 30 0.90 6.64 -19.68
CA LEU A 30 0.35 5.39 -19.11
C LEU A 30 1.41 4.62 -18.32
N MET A 31 2.64 4.51 -18.85
CA MET A 31 3.74 3.84 -18.15
C MET A 31 4.15 4.59 -16.89
N MET A 32 4.20 5.92 -16.91
CA MET A 32 4.46 6.71 -15.70
C MET A 32 3.34 6.54 -14.65
N SER A 33 2.07 6.63 -15.07
CA SER A 33 0.92 6.41 -14.19
C SER A 33 0.89 5.00 -13.61
N SER A 34 1.17 3.99 -14.43
CA SER A 34 1.27 2.58 -14.01
C SER A 34 2.43 2.37 -13.05
N SER A 35 3.61 2.93 -13.35
CA SER A 35 4.78 2.87 -12.46
C SER A 35 4.49 3.47 -11.09
N GLN A 36 3.80 4.61 -11.04
CA GLN A 36 3.42 5.23 -9.78
C GLN A 36 2.38 4.40 -9.01
N SER A 37 1.37 3.87 -9.69
CA SER A 37 0.37 2.97 -9.08
C SER A 37 1.00 1.68 -8.54
N LEU A 38 1.94 1.09 -9.28
CA LEU A 38 2.73 -0.07 -8.84
C LEU A 38 3.60 0.27 -7.63
N GLY A 39 4.24 1.43 -7.62
CA GLY A 39 5.01 1.93 -6.48
C GLY A 39 4.16 2.05 -5.21
N THR A 40 2.99 2.68 -5.31
CA THR A 40 2.02 2.75 -4.19
C THR A 40 1.54 1.37 -3.78
N SER A 41 1.30 0.46 -4.72
CA SER A 41 0.88 -0.92 -4.41
C SER A 41 1.98 -1.70 -3.67
N ALA A 42 3.24 -1.53 -4.05
CA ALA A 42 4.39 -2.15 -3.38
C ALA A 42 4.60 -1.59 -1.96
N LEU A 43 4.42 -0.28 -1.78
CA LEU A 43 4.42 0.35 -0.45
C LEU A 43 3.31 -0.23 0.42
N ASN A 44 2.07 -0.28 -0.06
CA ASN A 44 0.94 -0.83 0.68
C ASN A 44 1.14 -2.32 1.05
N ALA A 45 1.72 -3.13 0.16
CA ALA A 45 2.04 -4.54 0.44
C ALA A 45 3.11 -4.68 1.53
N THR A 46 4.13 -3.81 1.51
CA THR A 46 5.18 -3.78 2.53
C THR A 46 4.62 -3.32 3.88
N GLU A 47 3.80 -2.26 3.89
CA GLU A 47 3.12 -1.78 5.10
C GLU A 47 2.20 -2.85 5.69
N SER A 48 1.42 -3.54 4.86
CA SER A 48 0.58 -4.67 5.31
C SER A 48 1.42 -5.79 5.93
N SER A 49 2.60 -6.09 5.37
CA SER A 49 3.50 -7.10 5.89
C SER A 49 4.11 -6.67 7.24
N GLN A 50 4.48 -5.40 7.38
CA GLN A 50 4.96 -4.83 8.64
C GLN A 50 3.87 -4.81 9.71
N HIS A 51 2.65 -4.39 9.37
CA HIS A 51 1.50 -4.42 10.28
C HIS A 51 1.19 -5.84 10.77
N GLY A 52 1.35 -6.86 9.93
CA GLY A 52 1.20 -8.26 10.34
C GLY A 52 2.18 -8.65 11.46
N GLY A 53 3.45 -8.29 11.32
CA GLY A 53 4.48 -8.53 12.33
C GLY A 53 4.24 -7.76 13.64
N ILE A 54 3.88 -6.48 13.54
CA ILE A 54 3.53 -5.64 14.70
C ILE A 54 2.31 -6.21 15.43
N THR A 55 1.29 -6.65 14.69
CA THR A 55 0.08 -7.26 15.26
C THR A 55 0.42 -8.54 16.02
N MET A 56 1.24 -9.43 15.44
CA MET A 56 1.67 -10.65 16.12
C MET A 56 2.43 -10.35 17.42
N HIS A 57 3.34 -9.36 17.39
CA HIS A 57 4.07 -8.96 18.58
C HIS A 57 3.15 -8.35 19.64
N SER A 58 2.24 -7.45 19.24
CA SER A 58 1.26 -6.81 20.11
C SER A 58 0.34 -7.83 20.78
N VAL A 59 -0.20 -8.79 20.01
CA VAL A 59 -1.03 -9.88 20.54
C VAL A 59 -0.27 -10.73 21.55
N THR A 60 1.00 -11.04 21.28
CA THR A 60 1.83 -11.82 22.21
C THR A 60 2.05 -11.05 23.53
N VAL A 61 2.41 -9.77 23.45
CA VAL A 61 2.64 -8.93 24.63
C VAL A 61 1.35 -8.71 25.42
N GLN A 62 0.23 -8.45 24.74
CA GLN A 62 -1.06 -8.28 25.39
C GLN A 62 -1.56 -9.59 26.03
N GLY A 63 -1.35 -10.72 25.35
CA GLY A 63 -1.61 -12.05 25.90
C GLY A 63 -0.79 -12.32 27.16
N LEU A 64 0.52 -12.06 27.13
CA LEU A 64 1.39 -12.19 28.30
C LEU A 64 0.95 -11.31 29.47
N ASN A 65 0.60 -10.05 29.21
CA ASN A 65 0.11 -9.15 30.27
C ASN A 65 -1.19 -9.67 30.90
N SER A 66 -2.13 -10.17 30.09
CA SER A 66 -3.38 -10.76 30.60
C SER A 66 -3.14 -12.01 31.44
N LEU A 67 -2.20 -12.86 31.02
CA LEU A 67 -1.82 -14.07 31.75
C LEU A 67 -1.14 -13.73 33.08
N MET A 68 -0.18 -12.79 33.07
CA MET A 68 0.50 -12.32 34.28
C MET A 68 -0.48 -11.70 35.27
N SER A 69 -1.43 -10.89 34.80
CA SER A 69 -2.48 -10.31 35.64
C SER A 69 -3.33 -11.39 36.31
N THR A 70 -3.74 -12.40 35.55
CA THR A 70 -4.54 -13.52 36.07
C THR A 70 -3.75 -14.35 37.08
N CYS A 71 -2.52 -14.73 36.76
CA CYS A 71 -1.65 -15.47 37.68
C CYS A 71 -1.45 -14.71 39.00
N ASN A 72 -1.20 -13.41 38.94
CA ASN A 72 -1.01 -12.60 40.14
C ASN A 72 -2.28 -12.56 41.01
N ALA A 73 -3.46 -12.46 40.39
CA ALA A 73 -4.74 -12.52 41.11
C ALA A 73 -4.98 -13.89 41.76
N VAL A 74 -4.70 -14.99 41.05
CA VAL A 74 -4.85 -16.36 41.58
C VAL A 74 -3.90 -16.59 42.75
N ILE A 75 -2.63 -16.19 42.62
CA ILE A 75 -1.65 -16.31 43.71
C ILE A 75 -2.11 -15.49 44.93
N GLY A 76 -2.56 -14.25 44.72
CA GLY A 76 -3.09 -13.42 45.80
C GLY A 76 -4.27 -14.06 46.54
N ARG A 77 -5.25 -14.60 45.80
CA ARG A 77 -6.39 -15.34 46.38
C ARG A 77 -5.97 -16.61 47.08
N SER A 78 -5.01 -17.35 46.52
CA SER A 78 -4.52 -18.58 47.13
C SER A 78 -3.76 -18.29 48.43
N ALA A 79 -3.02 -17.18 48.49
CA ALA A 79 -2.36 -16.73 49.71
C ALA A 79 -3.37 -16.29 50.78
N GLU A 80 -4.40 -15.52 50.40
CA GLU A 80 -5.53 -15.15 51.30
C GLU A 80 -6.21 -16.39 51.88
N SER A 81 -6.53 -17.40 51.06
CA SER A 81 -7.19 -18.63 51.51
C SER A 81 -6.35 -19.47 52.48
N ILE A 82 -5.02 -19.41 52.39
CA ILE A 82 -4.13 -20.09 53.35
C ILE A 82 -4.17 -19.36 54.70
N ILE A 83 -4.22 -18.03 54.70
CA ILE A 83 -4.22 -17.21 55.90
C ILE A 83 -5.56 -17.28 56.64
N GLU A 84 -6.70 -17.30 55.93
CA GLU A 84 -8.04 -17.40 56.55
C GLU A 84 -8.37 -18.79 57.13
N LYS A 85 -7.59 -19.82 56.79
CA LYS A 85 -7.85 -21.20 57.21
C LYS A 85 -7.20 -21.57 58.56
N GLU A 86 -6.35 -20.69 59.09
CA GLU A 86 -5.81 -20.74 60.46
C GLU A 86 -6.70 -19.91 61.42
#